data_AF-A0A9W4N6K2-F1
#
_entry.id   AF-A0A9W4N6K2-F1
#
_cell.length_a   1.000
_cell.length_b   1.000
_cell.length_c   1.000
_cell.angle_alpha   90.00
_cell.angle_beta   90.00
_cell.angle_gamma   90.00
#
_symmetry.space_group_name_H-M   'P 1'
#
loop_
_entity.id
_entity.type
_entity.pdbx_description
1 polymer ?
#
loop_
_entity_poly.entity_id
_entity_poly.type
_entity_poly.pdbx_seq_one_letter_code
_entity_poly.pdbx_strand_id
1 'polypeptide(L)'
;MIQKFSRFVNTGSGLEKTLRLIQCVSQVVAALTESSALAVQLTTVKLQLALTRRYFRFFGFIDSFQRVSALLGGDGFSSVTGLIDLTKWTCFGLYFVLEDLTILHAMGVCAVPWNDRVMDQANTFWLYALSFSVAGSIWALLFSSTKQPAQADAKNEKAQKVTPVQATAASTLVKRVMVDGCDLLIPLELLGWWPTGDVVIGSTMVLSTLLAAQDIWAKVA
;
A
#
# COMPACT_ATOMS: atom_id res chain seq x y z
N MET A 1 -26.41 6.95 0.99
CA MET A 1 -25.02 7.42 0.79
C MET A 1 -24.30 7.68 2.11
N ILE A 2 -24.79 8.57 2.98
CA ILE A 2 -24.13 8.92 4.26
C ILE A 2 -23.86 7.69 5.15
N GLN A 3 -24.83 6.78 5.31
CA GLN A 3 -24.63 5.55 6.10
C GLN A 3 -23.54 4.62 5.51
N LYS A 4 -23.42 4.55 4.18
CA LYS A 4 -22.37 3.75 3.53
C LYS A 4 -20.99 4.36 3.77
N PHE A 5 -20.90 5.69 3.66
CA PHE A 5 -19.68 6.42 3.98
C PHE A 5 -19.26 6.24 5.45
N SER A 6 -20.22 6.32 6.38
CA SER A 6 -19.97 6.06 7.80
C SER A 6 -19.39 4.66 8.03
N ARG A 7 -19.97 3.60 7.42
CA ARG A 7 -19.42 2.24 7.54
C ARG A 7 -18.02 2.11 6.93
N PHE A 8 -17.76 2.78 5.81
CA PHE A 8 -16.46 2.77 5.15
C PHE A 8 -15.38 3.39 6.05
N VAL A 9 -15.63 4.59 6.58
CA VAL A 9 -14.68 5.30 7.45
C VAL A 9 -14.54 4.62 8.81
N ASN A 10 -15.56 3.93 9.30
CA ASN A 10 -15.45 3.13 10.52
C ASN A 10 -14.60 1.85 10.36
N THR A 11 -14.23 1.49 9.13
CA THR A 11 -13.26 0.42 8.88
C THR A 11 -11.85 1.01 8.95
N GLY A 12 -10.93 0.40 9.70
CA GLY A 12 -9.54 0.89 9.82
C GLY A 12 -8.86 1.11 8.45
N SER A 13 -9.05 0.18 7.51
CA SER A 13 -8.54 0.34 6.13
C SER A 13 -9.21 1.48 5.35
N GLY A 14 -10.51 1.73 5.55
CA GLY A 14 -11.22 2.81 4.87
C GLY A 14 -10.84 4.19 5.40
N LEU A 15 -10.64 4.30 6.72
CA LEU A 15 -10.08 5.50 7.36
C LEU A 15 -8.67 5.79 6.84
N GLU A 16 -7.77 4.81 6.79
CA GLU A 16 -6.40 4.98 6.26
C GLU A 16 -6.41 5.52 4.82
N LYS A 17 -7.27 4.98 3.94
CA LYS A 17 -7.39 5.46 2.55
C LYS A 17 -7.96 6.88 2.48
N THR A 18 -8.88 7.24 3.37
CA THR A 18 -9.40 8.60 3.44
C THR A 18 -8.30 9.59 3.84
N LEU A 19 -7.49 9.24 4.86
CA LEU A 19 -6.34 10.04 5.28
C LEU A 19 -5.31 10.16 4.15
N ARG A 20 -5.03 9.06 3.44
CA ARG A 20 -4.12 9.05 2.28
C ARG A 20 -4.62 9.97 1.16
N LEU A 21 -5.92 9.98 0.90
CA LEU A 21 -6.51 10.84 -0.12
C LEU A 21 -6.37 12.32 0.24
N ILE A 22 -6.64 12.69 1.50
CA ILE A 22 -6.47 14.07 1.97
C ILE A 22 -5.00 14.47 1.87
N GLN A 23 -4.08 13.59 2.30
CA GLN A 23 -2.64 13.83 2.22
C GLN A 23 -2.18 14.15 0.79
N CYS A 24 -2.53 13.31 -0.19
CA CYS A 24 -2.07 13.52 -1.58
C CYS A 24 -2.75 14.73 -2.23
N VAL A 25 -4.01 15.03 -1.91
CA VAL A 25 -4.66 16.27 -2.36
C VAL A 25 -3.94 17.50 -1.76
N SER A 26 -3.62 17.49 -0.47
CA SER A 26 -2.84 18.57 0.16
C SER A 26 -1.48 18.74 -0.52
N GLN A 27 -0.80 17.65 -0.90
CA GLN A 27 0.47 17.70 -1.62
C GLN A 27 0.32 18.38 -3.00
N VAL A 28 -0.68 17.98 -3.78
CA VAL A 28 -0.91 18.57 -5.11
C VAL A 28 -1.26 20.05 -5.00
N VAL A 29 -2.14 20.42 -4.08
CA VAL A 29 -2.52 21.83 -3.88
C VAL A 29 -1.35 22.66 -3.36
N ALA A 30 -0.51 22.09 -2.47
CA ALA A 30 0.71 22.76 -2.00
C ALA A 30 1.69 23.06 -3.15
N ALA A 31 1.79 22.15 -4.13
CA ALA A 31 2.68 22.31 -5.27
C ALA A 31 2.16 23.29 -6.34
N LEU A 32 0.85 23.55 -6.37
CA LEU A 32 0.21 24.42 -7.36
C LEU A 32 -0.16 25.81 -6.83
N THR A 33 -0.09 26.02 -5.51
CA THR A 33 -0.46 27.32 -4.92
C THR A 33 0.66 28.33 -5.05
N GLU A 34 0.31 29.57 -5.42
CA GLU A 34 1.25 30.70 -5.45
C GLU A 34 1.52 31.28 -4.03
N SER A 35 0.62 31.01 -3.08
CA SER A 35 0.73 31.51 -1.71
C SER A 35 1.69 30.65 -0.89
N SER A 36 2.85 31.21 -0.56
CA SER A 36 3.85 30.54 0.29
C SER A 36 3.29 30.12 1.65
N ALA A 37 2.44 30.95 2.27
CA ALA A 37 1.83 30.61 3.56
C ALA A 37 0.92 29.37 3.48
N LEU A 38 0.08 29.29 2.43
CA LEU A 38 -0.79 28.13 2.22
C LEU A 38 0.02 26.88 1.87
N ALA A 39 1.10 27.01 1.08
CA ALA A 39 1.98 25.90 0.74
C ALA A 39 2.61 25.26 1.99
N VAL A 40 3.08 26.08 2.95
CA VAL A 40 3.66 25.60 4.21
C VAL A 40 2.61 24.89 5.07
N GLN A 41 1.40 25.45 5.17
CA GLN A 41 0.31 24.83 5.92
C GLN A 41 -0.09 23.47 5.34
N LEU A 42 -0.28 23.39 4.03
CA LEU A 42 -0.64 22.15 3.33
C LEU A 42 0.47 21.10 3.39
N THR A 43 1.74 21.54 3.36
CA THR A 43 2.88 20.64 3.57
C THR A 43 2.90 20.10 5.00
N THR A 44 2.57 20.93 5.99
CA THR A 44 2.44 20.48 7.39
C THR A 44 1.31 19.46 7.53
N VAL A 45 0.15 19.70 6.92
CA VAL A 45 -0.96 18.75 6.87
C VAL A 45 -0.54 17.43 6.23
N LYS A 46 0.17 17.48 5.08
CA LYS A 46 0.72 16.31 4.40
C LYS A 46 1.59 15.47 5.34
N LEU A 47 2.52 16.11 6.05
CA LEU A 47 3.44 15.43 6.96
C LEU A 47 2.73 14.80 8.16
N GLN A 48 1.78 15.51 8.77
CA GLN A 48 1.02 15.00 9.92
C GLN A 48 0.10 13.82 9.52
N LEU A 49 -0.54 13.89 8.36
CA LEU A 49 -1.34 12.79 7.83
C LEU A 49 -0.48 11.58 7.44
N ALA A 50 0.70 11.82 6.86
CA ALA A 50 1.67 10.75 6.56
C ALA A 50 2.09 10.03 7.85
N LEU A 51 2.44 10.79 8.90
CA LEU A 51 2.75 10.25 10.22
C LEU A 51 1.57 9.47 10.80
N THR A 52 0.36 10.00 10.70
CA THR A 52 -0.86 9.35 11.20
C THR A 52 -1.05 7.97 10.55
N ARG A 53 -0.83 7.88 9.23
CA ARG A 53 -0.92 6.63 8.47
C ARG A 53 0.16 5.61 8.83
N ARG A 54 1.34 6.04 9.30
CA ARG A 54 2.35 5.12 9.82
C ARG A 54 1.82 4.33 11.01
N TYR A 55 1.06 4.95 11.92
CA TYR A 55 0.44 4.23 13.05
C TYR A 55 -0.52 3.13 12.63
N PHE A 56 -1.28 3.30 11.54
CA PHE A 56 -2.14 2.22 11.01
C PHE A 56 -1.35 1.00 10.54
N ARG A 57 -0.06 1.17 10.21
CA ARG A 57 0.83 0.12 9.68
C ARG A 57 1.90 -0.31 10.68
N PHE A 58 1.89 0.23 11.91
CA PHE A 58 2.93 0.05 12.92
C PHE A 58 3.18 -1.42 13.31
N PHE A 59 2.18 -2.28 13.18
CA PHE A 59 2.34 -3.73 13.41
C PHE A 59 2.32 -4.55 12.11
N GLY A 60 2.39 -3.89 10.95
CA GLY A 60 2.38 -4.53 9.63
C GLY A 60 3.57 -5.48 9.40
N PHE A 61 4.66 -5.31 10.15
CA PHE A 61 5.78 -6.26 10.12
C PHE A 61 5.37 -7.65 10.65
N ILE A 62 4.44 -7.72 11.62
CA ILE A 62 3.97 -8.99 12.20
C ILE A 62 3.27 -9.81 11.13
N ASP A 63 2.31 -9.21 10.42
CA ASP A 63 1.60 -9.87 9.33
C ASP A 63 2.55 -10.30 8.20
N SER A 64 3.56 -9.48 7.92
CA SER A 64 4.56 -9.78 6.90
C SER A 64 5.41 -10.99 7.28
N PHE A 65 5.94 -11.03 8.51
CA PHE A 65 6.73 -12.15 8.99
C PHE A 65 5.92 -13.42 9.25
N GLN A 66 4.63 -13.31 9.61
CA GLN A 66 3.73 -14.46 9.65
C GLN A 66 3.59 -15.12 8.28
N ARG A 67 3.46 -14.33 7.21
CA ARG A 67 3.40 -14.85 5.83
C ARG A 67 4.72 -15.46 5.39
N VAL A 68 5.85 -14.85 5.75
CA VAL A 68 7.19 -15.43 5.53
C VAL A 68 7.29 -16.77 6.24
N SER A 69 6.95 -16.84 7.52
CA SER A 69 6.99 -18.07 8.31
C SER A 69 6.11 -19.18 7.71
N ALA A 70 4.89 -18.84 7.27
CA ALA A 70 4.00 -19.78 6.62
C ALA A 70 4.57 -20.33 5.29
N LEU A 71 5.25 -19.49 4.50
CA LEU A 71 5.90 -19.90 3.26
C LEU A 71 7.15 -20.77 3.52
N LEU A 72 7.91 -20.46 4.57
CA LEU A 72 9.07 -21.24 5.00
C LEU A 72 8.69 -22.61 5.58
N GLY A 73 7.58 -22.68 6.31
CA GLY A 73 7.07 -23.93 6.90
C GLY A 73 6.33 -24.84 5.92
N GLY A 74 6.03 -24.34 4.71
CA GLY A 74 5.53 -25.13 3.59
C GLY A 74 6.55 -25.24 2.46
N ASP A 75 6.07 -25.52 1.25
CA ASP A 75 6.93 -25.65 0.07
C ASP A 75 7.17 -24.29 -0.64
N GLY A 76 7.34 -23.20 0.11
CA GLY A 76 7.48 -21.85 -0.47
C GLY A 76 8.67 -21.68 -1.42
N PHE A 77 9.72 -22.50 -1.26
CA PHE A 77 10.88 -22.52 -2.15
C PHE A 77 10.69 -23.37 -3.42
N SER A 78 9.64 -24.18 -3.49
CA SER A 78 9.42 -25.13 -4.60
C SER A 78 8.91 -24.46 -5.88
N SER A 79 8.39 -23.23 -5.78
CA SER A 79 7.79 -22.50 -6.90
C SER A 79 8.38 -21.09 -7.01
N VAL A 80 8.52 -20.62 -8.26
CA VAL A 80 8.89 -19.24 -8.58
C VAL A 80 7.93 -18.24 -7.92
N THR A 81 6.63 -18.54 -7.90
CA THR A 81 5.63 -17.69 -7.22
C THR A 81 5.84 -17.64 -5.71
N GLY A 82 6.19 -18.77 -5.11
CA GLY A 82 6.50 -18.85 -3.68
C GLY A 82 7.76 -18.07 -3.32
N LEU A 83 8.81 -18.12 -4.14
CA LEU A 83 10.03 -17.33 -3.96
C LEU A 83 9.79 -15.82 -4.10
N ILE A 84 8.99 -15.42 -5.10
CA ILE A 84 8.59 -14.02 -5.27
C ILE A 84 7.81 -13.53 -4.06
N ASP A 85 6.83 -14.31 -3.59
CA ASP A 85 6.04 -13.95 -2.42
C ASP A 85 6.89 -13.92 -1.14
N LEU A 86 7.79 -14.88 -0.94
CA LEU A 86 8.70 -14.94 0.19
C LEU A 86 9.58 -13.69 0.26
N THR A 87 10.18 -13.31 -0.87
CA THR A 87 11.05 -12.13 -0.97
C THR A 87 10.25 -10.85 -0.74
N LYS A 88 9.08 -10.72 -1.38
CA LYS A 88 8.16 -9.60 -1.21
C LYS A 88 7.79 -9.36 0.25
N TRP A 89 7.34 -10.41 0.96
CA TRP A 89 6.93 -10.29 2.37
C TRP A 89 8.10 -10.03 3.30
N THR A 90 9.28 -10.57 2.99
CA THR A 90 10.51 -10.25 3.73
C THR A 90 10.87 -8.77 3.58
N CYS A 91 10.83 -8.23 2.37
CA CYS A 91 11.08 -6.81 2.11
C CYS A 91 10.04 -5.91 2.78
N PHE A 92 8.75 -6.24 2.72
CA PHE A 92 7.72 -5.48 3.45
C PHE A 92 7.93 -5.52 4.97
N GLY A 93 8.28 -6.68 5.53
CA GLY A 93 8.58 -6.80 6.96
C GLY A 93 9.74 -5.91 7.37
N LEU A 94 10.85 -5.94 6.63
CA LEU A 94 12.01 -5.07 6.89
C LEU A 94 11.68 -3.58 6.72
N TYR A 95 10.90 -3.22 5.70
CA TYR A 95 10.43 -1.84 5.52
C TYR A 95 9.66 -1.34 6.74
N PHE A 96 8.67 -2.09 7.23
CA PHE A 96 7.89 -1.68 8.40
C PHE A 96 8.77 -1.54 9.64
N VAL A 97 9.63 -2.52 9.93
CA VAL A 97 10.55 -2.45 11.08
C VAL A 97 11.41 -1.19 11.03
N LEU A 98 12.00 -0.86 9.87
CA LEU A 98 12.83 0.33 9.72
C LEU A 98 12.01 1.62 9.80
N GLU A 99 10.81 1.67 9.23
CA GLU A 99 9.90 2.82 9.35
C GLU A 99 9.51 3.04 10.82
N ASP A 100 9.16 1.98 11.54
CA ASP A 100 8.72 2.03 12.94
C ASP A 100 9.84 2.50 13.88
N LEU A 101 11.09 2.10 13.63
CA LEU A 101 12.26 2.58 14.38
C LEU A 101 12.45 4.10 14.30
N THR A 102 11.97 4.73 13.22
CA THR A 102 12.07 6.18 13.00
C THR A 102 10.84 6.95 13.47
N ILE A 103 9.82 6.29 14.05
CA ILE A 103 8.57 6.97 14.39
C ILE A 103 8.75 8.06 15.45
N LEU A 104 9.59 7.81 16.46
CA LEU A 104 9.86 8.79 17.53
C LEU A 104 10.60 10.03 17.00
N HIS A 105 11.41 9.84 15.96
CA HIS A 105 12.03 10.95 15.24
C HIS A 105 10.98 11.77 14.49
N ALA A 106 10.11 11.09 13.74
CA ALA A 106 9.05 11.74 12.97
C ALA A 106 8.02 12.48 13.86
N MET A 107 7.83 12.05 15.11
CA MET A 107 7.02 12.75 16.11
C MET A 107 7.69 14.02 16.69
N GLY A 108 9.00 14.21 16.46
CA GLY A 108 9.78 15.28 17.08
C GLY A 108 10.12 15.04 18.56
N VAL A 109 9.94 13.80 19.06
CA VAL A 109 10.25 13.46 20.46
C VAL A 109 11.74 13.22 20.65
N CYS A 110 12.34 12.38 19.79
CA CYS A 110 13.76 12.04 19.85
C CYS A 110 14.41 12.23 18.48
N ALA A 111 15.14 13.34 18.30
CA ALA A 111 15.93 13.57 17.10
C ALA A 111 17.13 12.61 17.06
N VAL A 112 17.34 11.89 15.95
CA VAL A 112 18.41 10.90 15.80
C VAL A 112 19.13 11.16 14.47
N PRO A 113 20.48 11.16 14.46
CA PRO A 113 21.26 11.51 13.27
C PRO A 113 21.25 10.42 12.19
N TRP A 114 20.84 9.21 12.54
CA TRP A 114 20.77 8.06 11.63
C TRP A 114 19.40 7.93 10.95
N ASN A 115 18.45 8.82 11.21
CA ASN A 115 17.10 8.79 10.64
C ASN A 115 17.13 8.68 9.12
N ASP A 116 17.86 9.57 8.45
CA ASP A 116 17.84 9.66 6.99
C ASP A 116 18.37 8.38 6.35
N ARG A 117 19.48 7.85 6.89
CA ARG A 117 20.06 6.58 6.45
C ARG A 117 19.09 5.41 6.62
N VAL A 118 18.39 5.35 7.75
CA VAL A 118 17.41 4.28 8.01
C VAL A 118 16.19 4.42 7.11
N MET A 119 15.72 5.65 6.87
CA MET A 119 14.60 5.93 5.98
C MET A 119 14.93 5.61 4.52
N ASP A 120 16.16 5.88 4.07
CA ASP A 120 16.63 5.47 2.74
C ASP A 120 16.61 3.95 2.58
N GLN A 121 17.10 3.21 3.58
CA GLN A 121 17.04 1.75 3.56
C GLN A 121 15.58 1.24 3.60
N ALA A 122 14.72 1.85 4.42
CA ALA A 122 13.30 1.52 4.48
C ALA A 122 12.63 1.71 3.09
N ASN A 123 12.85 2.86 2.46
CA ASN A 123 12.32 3.15 1.12
C ASN A 123 12.88 2.20 0.06
N THR A 124 14.13 1.76 0.20
CA THR A 124 14.75 0.77 -0.70
C THR A 124 14.07 -0.60 -0.58
N PHE A 125 13.84 -1.07 0.65
CA PHE A 125 13.09 -2.32 0.86
C PHE A 125 11.64 -2.21 0.39
N TRP A 126 11.00 -1.05 0.59
CA TRP A 126 9.66 -0.81 0.08
C TRP A 126 9.60 -0.88 -1.44
N LEU A 127 10.58 -0.24 -2.13
CA LEU A 127 10.73 -0.31 -3.57
C LEU A 127 10.84 -1.76 -4.04
N TYR A 128 11.76 -2.54 -3.46
CA TYR A 128 11.93 -3.96 -3.81
C TYR A 128 10.66 -4.77 -3.58
N ALA A 129 9.96 -4.57 -2.46
CA ALA A 129 8.71 -5.24 -2.18
C ALA A 129 7.65 -4.97 -3.25
N LEU A 130 7.49 -3.71 -3.67
CA LEU A 130 6.58 -3.34 -4.76
C LEU A 130 7.01 -3.93 -6.10
N SER A 131 8.31 -3.91 -6.43
CA SER A 131 8.84 -4.54 -7.65
C SER A 131 8.51 -6.03 -7.70
N PHE A 132 8.71 -6.77 -6.62
CA PHE A 132 8.35 -8.18 -6.54
C PHE A 132 6.84 -8.40 -6.59
N SER A 133 6.03 -7.51 -6.00
CA SER A 133 4.56 -7.58 -6.09
C SER A 133 4.05 -7.43 -7.53
N VAL A 134 4.61 -6.47 -8.27
CA VAL A 134 4.32 -6.26 -9.69
C VAL A 134 4.79 -7.44 -10.53
N ALA A 135 6.05 -7.88 -10.33
CA ALA A 135 6.61 -9.02 -11.06
C ALA A 135 5.80 -10.31 -10.82
N GLY A 136 5.39 -10.59 -9.59
CA GLY A 136 4.54 -11.74 -9.26
C GLY A 136 3.15 -11.65 -9.89
N SER A 137 2.57 -10.45 -9.94
CA SER A 137 1.26 -10.24 -10.58
C SER A 137 1.33 -10.40 -12.10
N ILE A 138 2.41 -9.92 -12.73
CA ILE A 138 2.69 -10.13 -14.16
C ILE A 138 2.95 -11.61 -14.44
N TRP A 139 3.76 -12.28 -13.62
CA TRP A 139 4.02 -13.71 -13.73
C TRP A 139 2.72 -14.52 -13.67
N ALA A 140 1.84 -14.21 -12.72
CA ALA A 140 0.52 -14.84 -12.63
C ALA A 140 -0.33 -14.56 -13.89
N LEU A 141 -0.34 -13.34 -14.42
CA LEU A 141 -1.08 -13.04 -15.65
C LEU A 141 -0.56 -13.81 -16.87
N LEU A 142 0.76 -13.98 -16.98
CA LEU A 142 1.40 -14.66 -18.11
C LEU A 142 1.30 -16.19 -18.03
N PHE A 143 1.44 -16.76 -16.83
CA PHE A 143 1.59 -18.20 -16.64
C PHE A 143 0.41 -18.87 -15.91
N SER A 144 -0.52 -18.12 -15.32
CA SER A 144 -1.73 -18.68 -14.67
C SER A 144 -2.92 -18.85 -15.62
N SER A 145 -2.70 -18.84 -16.94
CA SER A 145 -3.72 -19.21 -17.94
C SER A 145 -4.10 -20.71 -17.92
N THR A 146 -3.75 -21.46 -16.88
CA THR A 146 -4.19 -22.84 -16.69
C THR A 146 -4.42 -23.12 -15.19
N LYS A 147 -5.71 -23.18 -14.82
CA LYS A 147 -6.31 -23.77 -13.61
C LYS A 147 -5.70 -23.39 -12.25
N GLN A 148 -6.43 -22.60 -11.47
CA GLN A 148 -6.34 -22.67 -10.01
C GLN A 148 -7.70 -23.14 -9.46
N PRO A 149 -7.75 -24.23 -8.67
CA PRO A 149 -8.94 -24.56 -7.91
C PRO A 149 -9.14 -23.47 -6.87
N ALA A 150 -10.39 -23.03 -6.75
CA ALA A 150 -10.83 -22.17 -5.66
C ALA A 150 -10.37 -22.77 -4.33
N GLN A 151 -9.73 -21.95 -3.51
CA GLN A 151 -9.51 -22.26 -2.11
C GLN A 151 -10.91 -22.39 -1.48
N ALA A 152 -11.32 -23.63 -1.29
CA ALA A 152 -12.57 -24.02 -0.66
C ALA A 152 -12.38 -23.92 0.85
N ASP A 153 -12.87 -22.84 1.45
CA ASP A 153 -13.35 -22.90 2.82
C ASP A 153 -14.82 -23.33 2.78
N ALA A 154 -15.04 -24.62 3.09
CA ALA A 154 -16.35 -25.21 3.22
C ALA A 154 -16.96 -24.87 4.59
N LYS A 155 -18.14 -24.22 4.58
CA LYS A 155 -19.30 -24.61 5.42
C LYS A 155 -20.61 -23.94 4.94
N ASN A 156 -21.36 -24.73 4.16
CA ASN A 156 -22.81 -24.85 3.93
C ASN A 156 -23.79 -23.65 4.01
N GLU A 157 -24.28 -23.27 2.82
CA GLU A 157 -25.67 -23.22 2.32
C GLU A 157 -26.85 -22.67 3.19
N LYS A 158 -27.46 -21.54 2.77
CA LYS A 158 -28.64 -21.47 1.86
C LYS A 158 -29.06 -20.03 1.52
N ALA A 159 -29.13 -19.75 0.20
CA ALA A 159 -29.96 -18.79 -0.57
C ALA A 159 -30.18 -17.34 -0.03
N GLN A 160 -30.00 -16.23 -0.77
CA GLN A 160 -30.51 -15.94 -2.11
C GLN A 160 -30.00 -14.57 -2.63
N LYS A 161 -29.54 -14.55 -3.90
CA LYS A 161 -29.43 -13.45 -4.89
C LYS A 161 -29.24 -12.00 -4.42
N VAL A 162 -28.04 -11.45 -4.65
CA VAL A 162 -27.80 -10.27 -5.50
C VAL A 162 -26.38 -10.37 -6.08
N THR A 163 -26.24 -10.28 -7.41
CA THR A 163 -24.95 -10.22 -8.09
C THR A 163 -24.25 -8.88 -7.79
N PRO A 164 -22.95 -8.88 -7.46
CA PRO A 164 -22.08 -7.84 -7.98
C PRO A 164 -21.02 -8.47 -8.88
N VAL A 165 -20.69 -7.77 -9.96
CA VAL A 165 -19.70 -8.15 -10.98
C VAL A 165 -18.43 -8.67 -10.30
N GLN A 166 -18.26 -10.00 -10.30
CA GLN A 166 -17.02 -10.63 -9.85
C GLN A 166 -15.94 -10.21 -10.84
N ALA A 167 -15.05 -9.32 -10.40
CA ALA A 167 -13.81 -9.06 -11.10
C ALA A 167 -13.14 -10.41 -11.36
N THR A 168 -12.89 -10.72 -12.64
CA THR A 168 -12.12 -11.92 -13.00
C THR A 168 -10.77 -11.86 -12.28
N ALA A 169 -10.16 -13.02 -11.99
CA ALA A 169 -8.84 -13.06 -11.35
C ALA A 169 -7.82 -12.17 -12.07
N ALA A 170 -7.91 -12.12 -13.41
CA ALA A 170 -7.13 -11.21 -14.25
C ALA A 170 -7.39 -9.72 -13.96
N SER A 171 -8.65 -9.29 -13.82
CA SER A 171 -8.99 -7.90 -13.46
C SER A 171 -8.42 -7.48 -12.11
N THR A 172 -8.45 -8.38 -11.12
CA THR A 172 -7.86 -8.14 -9.80
C THR A 172 -6.33 -8.01 -9.88
N LEU A 173 -5.67 -8.85 -10.67
CA LEU A 173 -4.22 -8.80 -10.88
C LEU A 173 -3.79 -7.53 -11.63
N VAL A 174 -4.51 -7.15 -12.69
CA VAL A 174 -4.25 -5.89 -13.42
C VAL A 174 -4.39 -4.69 -12.49
N LYS A 175 -5.46 -4.65 -11.69
CA LYS A 175 -5.66 -3.57 -10.71
C LYS A 175 -4.52 -3.51 -9.70
N ARG A 176 -4.03 -4.65 -9.22
CA ARG A 176 -2.85 -4.72 -8.34
C ARG A 176 -1.60 -4.16 -9.03
N VAL A 177 -1.33 -4.55 -10.28
CA VAL A 177 -0.20 -4.00 -11.05
C VAL A 177 -0.32 -2.47 -11.19
N MET A 178 -1.50 -1.94 -11.46
CA MET A 178 -1.71 -0.50 -11.56
C MET A 178 -1.48 0.22 -10.22
N VAL A 179 -2.03 -0.33 -9.12
CA VAL A 179 -1.88 0.26 -7.78
C VAL A 179 -0.42 0.21 -7.33
N ASP A 180 0.21 -0.96 -7.38
CA ASP A 180 1.59 -1.15 -6.93
C ASP A 180 2.57 -0.40 -7.84
N GLY A 181 2.28 -0.32 -9.15
CA GLY A 181 3.08 0.45 -10.11
C GLY A 181 3.01 1.96 -9.87
N CYS A 182 1.83 2.50 -9.53
CA CYS A 182 1.71 3.90 -9.12
C CYS A 182 2.44 4.14 -7.78
N ASP A 183 2.33 3.22 -6.84
CA ASP A 183 2.98 3.34 -5.53
C ASP A 183 4.51 3.20 -5.63
N LEU A 184 5.04 2.57 -6.68
CA LEU A 184 6.48 2.40 -6.93
C LEU A 184 7.18 3.73 -7.20
N LEU A 185 6.46 4.72 -7.73
CA LEU A 185 7.01 6.07 -7.97
C LEU A 185 7.33 6.80 -6.67
N ILE A 186 6.66 6.47 -5.57
CA ILE A 186 6.86 7.14 -4.28
C ILE A 186 8.26 6.87 -3.71
N PRO A 187 8.69 5.61 -3.48
CA PRO A 187 10.05 5.37 -3.00
C PRO A 187 11.11 5.77 -4.03
N LEU A 188 10.82 5.75 -5.34
CA LEU A 188 11.75 6.25 -6.35
C LEU A 188 12.03 7.76 -6.20
N GLU A 189 11.00 8.57 -5.95
CA GLU A 189 11.14 9.99 -5.65
C GLU A 189 11.90 10.20 -4.34
N LEU A 190 11.51 9.47 -3.27
CA LEU A 190 12.13 9.61 -1.95
C LEU A 190 13.61 9.25 -1.94
N LEU A 191 14.03 8.28 -2.76
CA LEU A 191 15.43 7.90 -2.94
C LEU A 191 16.20 8.82 -3.91
N GLY A 192 15.50 9.74 -4.58
CA GLY A 192 16.09 10.61 -5.59
C GLY A 192 16.52 9.89 -6.87
N TRP A 193 16.05 8.66 -7.10
CA TRP A 193 16.41 7.88 -8.30
C TRP A 193 15.68 8.38 -9.55
N TRP A 194 14.47 8.93 -9.37
CA TRP A 194 13.66 9.46 -10.46
C TRP A 194 12.83 10.67 -10.00
N PRO A 195 13.38 11.91 -10.05
CA PRO A 195 12.72 13.11 -9.56
C PRO A 195 11.67 13.61 -10.56
N THR A 196 10.42 13.21 -10.35
CA THR A 196 9.23 13.61 -11.12
C THR A 196 8.53 14.84 -10.57
N GLY A 197 8.76 15.18 -9.31
CA GLY A 197 8.17 16.33 -8.64
C GLY A 197 6.82 16.05 -7.98
N ASP A 198 6.45 16.94 -7.07
CA ASP A 198 5.34 16.76 -6.12
C ASP A 198 3.96 16.59 -6.76
N VAL A 199 3.71 17.21 -7.91
CA VAL A 199 2.42 17.12 -8.62
C VAL A 199 2.21 15.72 -9.18
N VAL A 200 3.25 15.12 -9.77
CA VAL A 200 3.17 13.78 -10.37
C VAL A 200 3.01 12.73 -9.29
N ILE A 201 3.80 12.82 -8.21
CA ILE A 201 3.70 11.92 -7.05
C ILE A 201 2.34 12.06 -6.37
N GLY A 202 1.88 13.29 -6.12
CA GLY A 202 0.56 13.52 -5.54
C GLY A 202 -0.57 12.94 -6.41
N SER A 203 -0.51 13.11 -7.73
CA SER A 203 -1.53 12.61 -8.67
C SER A 203 -1.56 11.08 -8.75
N THR A 204 -0.38 10.43 -8.79
CA THR A 204 -0.27 8.97 -8.81
C THR A 204 -0.74 8.36 -7.49
N MET A 205 -0.46 9.01 -6.36
CA MET A 205 -1.02 8.66 -5.06
C MET A 205 -2.54 8.79 -5.00
N VAL A 206 -3.14 9.83 -5.62
CA VAL A 206 -4.60 9.95 -5.73
C VAL A 206 -5.16 8.75 -6.49
N LEU A 207 -4.60 8.44 -7.66
CA LEU A 207 -5.06 7.34 -8.51
C LEU A 207 -5.01 5.99 -7.77
N SER A 208 -3.87 5.65 -7.16
CA SER A 208 -3.73 4.38 -6.44
C SER A 208 -4.65 4.29 -5.23
N THR A 209 -4.88 5.41 -4.53
CA THR A 209 -5.78 5.48 -3.37
C THR A 209 -7.23 5.28 -3.77
N LEU A 210 -7.70 5.93 -4.85
CA LEU A 210 -9.07 5.77 -5.34
C LEU A 210 -9.36 4.34 -5.79
N LEU A 211 -8.41 3.73 -6.52
CA LEU A 211 -8.51 2.33 -6.93
C LEU A 211 -8.62 1.40 -5.72
N ALA A 212 -7.73 1.56 -4.73
CA ALA A 212 -7.76 0.72 -3.52
C ALA A 212 -9.03 0.97 -2.66
N ALA A 213 -9.49 2.22 -2.56
CA ALA A 213 -10.70 2.56 -1.82
C ALA A 213 -11.96 1.96 -2.45
N GLN A 214 -12.02 1.85 -3.78
CA GLN A 214 -13.15 1.23 -4.48
C GLN A 214 -13.38 -0.23 -4.06
N ASP A 215 -12.33 -1.01 -3.82
CA ASP A 215 -12.45 -2.41 -3.40
C ASP A 215 -13.02 -2.54 -1.99
N ILE A 216 -12.61 -1.64 -1.10
CA ILE A 216 -13.13 -1.57 0.26
C ILE A 216 -14.58 -1.08 0.24
N TRP A 217 -14.88 -0.06 -0.58
CA TRP A 217 -16.23 0.47 -0.75
C TRP A 217 -17.21 -0.60 -1.25
N ALA A 218 -16.81 -1.39 -2.24
CA ALA A 218 -17.62 -2.48 -2.77
C ALA A 218 -17.93 -3.57 -1.72
N LYS A 219 -17.03 -3.82 -0.77
CA LYS A 219 -17.22 -4.80 0.32
C LYS A 219 -18.15 -4.31 1.43
N VAL A 220 -18.24 -3.00 1.62
CA VAL A 220 -19.02 -2.37 2.70
C VAL A 220 -20.40 -1.90 2.22
N ALA A 221 -20.59 -1.80 0.90
CA ALA A 221 -21.81 -1.35 0.22
C ALA A 221 -22.94 -2.38 0.23
#